data_AF-A0A2J6SJW5-F1
#
_entry.id   AF-A0A2J6SJW5-F1
#
_cell.length_a   1.000
_cell.length_b   1.000
_cell.length_c   1.000
_cell.angle_alpha   90.00
_cell.angle_beta   90.00
_cell.angle_gamma   90.00
#
_symmetry.space_group_name_H-M   'P 1'
#
loop_
_entity.id
_entity.type
_entity.pdbx_description
1 polymer ?
#
loop_
_entity_poly.entity_id
_entity_poly.type
_entity_poly.pdbx_seq_one_letter_code
_entity_poly.pdbx_strand_id
1 'polypeptide(L)'
;ASFQYFEAQYPGVILELSYSQKKKDLSRLANEYILGSDADIRVVISIDVEYKGSKKASVSMWRPRIGVNNVGEKELFVLFRDFVGNLIPDPQASLQLRLEDFGTEAFGAKFTDLTQNIYISAETLFTFLERAEAKARRLKQGEGLVRSTKPWVRKRRRDSTPAEHLDPDREGIFTEQEQRAAKKAMMDDGSYKASSSEAELE
;
A
#
# COMPACT_ATOMS: atom_id res chain seq x y z
N ALA A 1 5.53 4.07 -5.82
CA ALA A 1 6.65 3.69 -6.70
C ALA A 1 6.81 2.18 -6.62
N SER A 2 7.22 1.53 -7.69
CA SER A 2 7.40 0.07 -7.73
C SER A 2 8.75 -0.29 -8.34
N PHE A 3 9.35 -1.37 -7.86
CA PHE A 3 10.57 -1.95 -8.39
C PHE A 3 10.27 -3.37 -8.86
N GLN A 4 10.44 -3.59 -10.16
CA GLN A 4 10.05 -4.83 -10.83
C GLN A 4 11.21 -5.37 -11.65
N TYR A 5 11.49 -6.66 -11.45
CA TYR A 5 12.34 -7.41 -12.36
C TYR A 5 11.64 -7.60 -13.71
N PHE A 6 12.39 -7.44 -14.81
CA PHE A 6 11.81 -7.39 -16.16
C PHE A 6 10.98 -8.62 -16.53
N GLU A 7 11.35 -9.81 -16.07
CA GLU A 7 10.62 -11.06 -16.37
C GLU A 7 9.56 -11.41 -15.31
N ALA A 8 9.42 -10.61 -14.25
CA ALA A 8 8.41 -10.84 -13.22
C ALA A 8 7.06 -10.24 -13.63
N GLN A 9 5.96 -10.94 -13.35
CA GLN A 9 4.61 -10.44 -13.58
C GLN A 9 4.24 -9.29 -12.62
N TYR A 10 4.72 -9.38 -11.38
CA TYR A 10 4.49 -8.40 -10.33
C TYR A 10 5.81 -7.76 -9.87
N PRO A 11 5.80 -6.52 -9.35
CA PRO A 11 6.97 -5.93 -8.72
C PRO A 11 7.37 -6.72 -7.47
N GLY A 12 8.67 -6.80 -7.17
CA GLY A 12 9.12 -7.38 -5.90
C GLY A 12 8.93 -6.42 -4.72
N VAL A 13 9.14 -5.11 -4.96
CA VAL A 13 9.02 -4.08 -3.92
C VAL A 13 8.09 -2.95 -4.36
N ILE A 14 7.15 -2.60 -3.48
CA ILE A 14 6.28 -1.42 -3.63
C ILE A 14 6.59 -0.41 -2.52
N LEU A 15 6.68 0.86 -2.88
CA LEU A 15 6.79 2.01 -1.98
C LEU A 15 5.59 2.93 -2.13
N GLU A 16 4.77 3.02 -1.09
CA GLU A 16 3.64 3.94 -0.99
C GLU A 16 3.98 5.17 -0.13
N LEU A 17 3.48 6.33 -0.54
CA LEU A 17 3.61 7.59 0.20
C LEU A 17 2.23 8.12 0.54
N SER A 18 1.88 8.20 1.83
CA SER A 18 0.65 8.87 2.27
C SER A 18 0.93 10.30 2.70
N TYR A 19 0.14 11.23 2.15
CA TYR A 19 0.20 12.65 2.48
C TYR A 19 -1.20 13.24 2.62
N SER A 20 -1.58 13.65 3.82
CA SER A 20 -2.77 14.45 4.17
C SER A 20 -4.18 13.93 3.80
N GLN A 21 -4.32 13.09 2.79
CA GLN A 21 -5.60 12.53 2.37
C GLN A 21 -5.83 11.28 3.18
N LYS A 22 -6.98 11.27 3.89
CA LYS A 22 -7.57 10.19 4.72
C LYS A 22 -6.66 8.98 4.77
N LYS A 23 -6.06 8.69 5.93
CA LYS A 23 -5.37 7.43 6.25
C LYS A 23 -6.02 6.31 5.45
N LYS A 24 -5.54 6.06 4.23
CA LYS A 24 -5.86 4.83 3.52
C LYS A 24 -5.34 3.80 4.49
N ASP A 25 -6.14 2.79 4.76
CA ASP A 25 -5.66 1.69 5.57
C ASP A 25 -4.49 1.05 4.80
N LEU A 26 -3.27 1.53 5.08
CA LEU A 26 -2.04 1.12 4.40
C LEU A 26 -1.80 -0.36 4.65
N SER A 27 -2.30 -0.87 5.78
CA SER A 27 -2.29 -2.31 6.06
C SER A 27 -3.22 -3.07 5.13
N ARG A 28 -4.46 -2.58 4.92
CA ARG A 28 -5.38 -3.17 3.92
C ARG A 28 -4.78 -3.13 2.52
N LEU A 29 -4.18 -2.01 2.12
CA LEU A 29 -3.58 -1.87 0.79
C LEU A 29 -2.37 -2.79 0.60
N ALA A 30 -1.50 -2.89 1.62
CA ALA A 30 -0.38 -3.81 1.60
C ALA A 30 -0.85 -5.27 1.51
N ASN A 31 -1.91 -5.62 2.25
CA ASN A 31 -2.53 -6.95 2.17
C ASN A 31 -3.10 -7.21 0.77
N GLU A 32 -3.80 -6.25 0.17
CA GLU A 32 -4.34 -6.38 -1.19
C GLU A 32 -3.24 -6.61 -2.22
N TYR A 33 -2.11 -5.90 -2.12
CA TYR A 33 -0.96 -6.13 -2.99
C TYR A 33 -0.34 -7.51 -2.77
N ILE A 34 -0.03 -7.87 -1.53
CA ILE A 34 0.65 -9.13 -1.22
C ILE A 34 -0.23 -10.33 -1.55
N LEU A 35 -1.50 -10.31 -1.13
CA LEU A 35 -2.44 -11.41 -1.38
C LEU A 35 -2.86 -11.46 -2.86
N GLY A 36 -3.12 -10.31 -3.49
CA GLY A 36 -3.53 -10.25 -4.89
C GLY A 36 -2.42 -10.59 -5.90
N SER A 37 -1.19 -10.78 -5.42
CA SER A 37 -0.04 -11.25 -6.20
C SER A 37 0.47 -12.62 -5.75
N ASP A 38 -0.27 -13.33 -4.89
CA ASP A 38 0.15 -14.62 -4.34
C ASP A 38 1.57 -14.60 -3.74
N ALA A 39 1.91 -13.49 -3.05
CA ALA A 39 3.23 -13.21 -2.47
C ALA A 39 4.40 -12.96 -3.45
N ASP A 40 4.13 -12.77 -4.74
CA ASP A 40 5.15 -12.30 -5.69
C ASP A 40 5.59 -10.87 -5.39
N ILE A 41 4.71 -10.04 -4.81
CA ILE A 41 5.12 -8.79 -4.14
C ILE A 41 5.71 -9.16 -2.77
N ARG A 42 7.04 -9.12 -2.70
CA ARG A 42 7.84 -9.55 -1.53
C ARG A 42 7.83 -8.54 -0.41
N VAL A 43 7.77 -7.25 -0.72
CA VAL A 43 7.81 -6.17 0.27
C VAL A 43 6.93 -5.00 -0.15
N VAL A 44 6.07 -4.55 0.77
CA VAL A 44 5.39 -3.26 0.66
C VAL A 44 5.96 -2.34 1.74
N ILE A 45 6.38 -1.13 1.37
CA ILE A 45 6.89 -0.10 2.25
C ILE A 45 5.92 1.07 2.18
N SER A 46 5.47 1.60 3.30
CA SER A 46 4.73 2.87 3.33
C SER A 46 5.48 3.91 4.12
N ILE A 47 5.50 5.14 3.63
CA ILE A 47 5.93 6.31 4.38
C ILE A 47 4.70 7.19 4.60
N ASP A 48 4.34 7.37 5.87
CA ASP A 48 3.27 8.27 6.30
C ASP A 48 3.88 9.56 6.82
N VAL A 49 3.55 10.68 6.19
CA VAL A 49 3.98 12.02 6.61
C VAL A 49 2.73 12.82 6.96
N GLU A 50 2.57 13.13 8.25
CA GLU A 50 1.41 13.88 8.73
C GLU A 50 1.42 15.32 8.16
N TYR A 51 0.21 15.85 7.92
CA TYR A 51 0.02 17.16 7.33
C TYR A 51 -0.85 18.03 8.21
N LYS A 52 -0.49 19.32 8.33
CA LYS A 52 -1.17 20.37 9.11
C LYS A 52 -1.36 19.99 10.59
N GLY A 53 -0.49 20.57 11.44
CA GLY A 53 -0.58 20.43 12.91
C GLY A 53 0.43 19.44 13.50
N SER A 54 1.15 18.68 12.66
CA SER A 54 2.19 17.75 13.07
C SER A 54 3.27 17.64 11.99
N LYS A 55 4.51 17.37 12.43
CA LYS A 55 5.66 17.03 11.56
C LYS A 55 6.03 15.55 11.67
N LYS A 56 5.14 14.74 12.23
CA LYS A 56 5.39 13.31 12.44
C LYS A 56 5.50 12.63 11.09
N ALA A 57 6.52 11.79 10.97
CA ALA A 57 6.70 10.88 9.85
C ALA A 57 6.98 9.48 10.40
N SER A 58 6.41 8.47 9.75
CA SER A 58 6.65 7.07 10.10
C SER A 58 6.82 6.22 8.84
N VAL A 59 7.63 5.18 8.95
CA VAL A 59 7.77 4.15 7.91
C VAL A 59 7.18 2.85 8.44
N SER A 60 6.50 2.11 7.60
CA SER A 60 5.98 0.77 7.89
C SER A 60 6.31 -0.16 6.73
N MET A 61 6.51 -1.44 7.03
CA MET A 61 6.92 -2.45 6.07
C MET A 61 6.11 -3.73 6.28
N TRP A 62 5.65 -4.33 5.20
CA TRP A 62 4.90 -5.58 5.19
C TRP A 62 5.63 -6.63 4.36
N ARG A 63 5.65 -7.86 4.88
CA ARG A 63 6.24 -9.03 4.23
C ARG A 63 5.24 -10.20 4.28
N PRO A 64 5.09 -10.97 3.18
CA PRO A 64 4.33 -12.20 3.20
C PRO A 64 5.00 -13.24 4.09
N ARG A 65 4.20 -14.03 4.80
CA ARG A 65 4.62 -15.29 5.40
C ARG A 65 3.69 -16.40 4.94
N ILE A 66 4.29 -17.51 4.50
CA ILE A 66 3.55 -18.71 4.14
C ILE A 66 3.69 -19.67 5.32
N GLY A 67 2.58 -19.93 6.01
CA GLY A 67 2.47 -20.93 7.08
C GLY A 67 1.74 -22.17 6.62
N VAL A 68 1.52 -23.10 7.53
CA VAL A 68 0.69 -24.29 7.32
C VAL A 68 -0.52 -24.18 8.25
N ASN A 69 -1.72 -24.30 7.70
CA ASN A 69 -2.97 -24.24 8.46
C ASN A 69 -3.22 -25.54 9.25
N ASN A 70 -4.29 -25.58 10.04
CA ASN A 70 -4.69 -26.74 10.84
C ASN A 70 -5.06 -27.99 10.01
N VAL A 71 -5.26 -27.84 8.70
CA VAL A 71 -5.56 -28.92 7.75
C VAL A 71 -4.30 -29.38 7.00
N GLY A 72 -3.14 -28.77 7.27
CA GLY A 72 -1.87 -29.12 6.64
C GLY A 72 -1.61 -28.42 5.30
N GLU A 73 -2.44 -27.45 4.91
CA GLU A 73 -2.32 -26.70 3.66
C GLU A 73 -1.49 -25.43 3.86
N LYS A 74 -0.77 -24.99 2.82
CA LYS A 74 -0.01 -23.73 2.86
C LYS A 74 -0.97 -22.53 2.86
N GLU A 75 -0.80 -21.63 3.82
CA GLU A 75 -1.59 -20.41 3.98
C GLU A 75 -0.69 -19.18 3.93
N LEU A 76 -1.07 -18.19 3.12
CA LEU A 76 -0.38 -16.92 3.01
C LEU A 76 -1.01 -15.88 3.95
N PHE A 77 -0.20 -15.26 4.80
CA PHE A 77 -0.64 -14.19 5.70
C PHE A 77 0.41 -13.08 5.83
N VAL A 78 -0.04 -11.89 6.26
CA VAL A 78 0.80 -10.70 6.45
C VAL A 78 0.86 -10.36 7.93
N LEU A 79 2.07 -10.28 8.50
CA LEU A 79 2.29 -9.92 9.90
C LEU A 79 2.72 -8.45 10.02
N PHE A 80 1.94 -7.66 10.76
CA PHE A 80 2.29 -6.30 11.20
C PHE A 80 2.23 -6.15 12.73
N ARG A 81 1.75 -7.19 13.41
CA ARG A 81 1.45 -7.25 14.84
C ARG A 81 1.81 -8.65 15.31
N ASP A 82 2.47 -8.77 16.46
CA ASP A 82 2.77 -10.08 17.04
C ASP A 82 1.49 -10.75 17.56
N PHE A 83 1.62 -12.01 18.01
CA PHE A 83 0.51 -12.80 18.56
C PHE A 83 -0.06 -12.23 19.88
N VAL A 84 0.63 -11.27 20.51
CA VAL A 84 0.21 -10.59 21.75
C VAL A 84 -0.51 -9.28 21.45
N GLY A 85 -0.53 -8.85 20.18
CA GLY A 85 -1.14 -7.60 19.79
C GLY A 85 -0.20 -6.40 19.97
N ASN A 86 1.10 -6.58 20.05
CA ASN A 86 2.04 -5.46 19.94
C ASN A 86 2.42 -5.26 18.48
N LEU A 87 2.62 -4.00 18.07
CA LEU A 87 3.40 -3.73 16.87
C LEU A 87 4.72 -4.46 17.05
N ILE A 88 5.15 -5.26 16.08
CA ILE A 88 6.46 -5.93 16.13
C ILE A 88 7.51 -4.81 16.22
N PRO A 89 8.14 -4.56 17.38
CA PRO A 89 9.04 -3.43 17.54
C PRO A 89 10.36 -3.77 16.83
N ASP A 90 10.84 -2.88 15.97
CA ASP A 90 12.16 -3.01 15.34
C ASP A 90 13.22 -2.30 16.21
N PRO A 91 14.16 -3.02 16.85
CA PRO A 91 15.24 -2.44 17.65
C PRO A 91 16.28 -1.68 16.83
N GLN A 92 16.15 -1.65 15.50
CA GLN A 92 17.04 -1.02 14.53
C GLN A 92 16.27 -0.11 13.56
N ALA A 93 15.27 0.67 13.99
CA ALA A 93 14.42 1.54 13.16
C ALA A 93 15.09 2.06 11.86
N SER A 94 15.06 1.23 10.82
CA SER A 94 15.82 1.39 9.58
C SER A 94 15.08 0.61 8.51
N LEU A 95 15.15 1.10 7.27
CA LEU A 95 14.60 0.36 6.16
C LEU A 95 15.63 -0.68 5.73
N GLN A 96 15.32 -1.95 6.02
CA GLN A 96 16.15 -3.10 5.64
C GLN A 96 15.46 -3.93 4.55
N LEU A 97 16.08 -3.96 3.38
CA LEU A 97 15.66 -4.77 2.24
C LEU A 97 16.79 -5.73 1.89
N ARG A 98 16.46 -6.90 1.37
CA ARG A 98 17.43 -7.82 0.78
C ARG A 98 17.36 -7.71 -0.73
N LEU A 99 18.46 -7.96 -1.43
CA LEU A 99 18.43 -7.94 -2.90
C LEU A 99 17.42 -8.95 -3.47
N GLU A 100 17.26 -10.09 -2.83
CA GLU A 100 16.22 -11.08 -3.20
C GLU A 100 14.79 -10.53 -3.15
N ASP A 101 14.52 -9.47 -2.36
CA ASP A 101 13.18 -8.89 -2.25
C ASP A 101 12.74 -8.18 -3.55
N PHE A 102 13.67 -7.88 -4.47
CA PHE A 102 13.38 -7.20 -5.75
C PHE A 102 12.94 -8.15 -6.87
N GLY A 103 13.00 -9.47 -6.64
CA GLY A 103 12.50 -10.50 -7.55
C GLY A 103 11.44 -11.38 -6.88
N THR A 104 10.83 -12.28 -7.65
CA THR A 104 9.93 -13.30 -7.10
C THR A 104 10.71 -14.35 -6.29
N GLU A 105 10.02 -15.17 -5.50
CA GLU A 105 10.67 -16.27 -4.77
C GLU A 105 11.44 -17.20 -5.71
N ALA A 106 10.80 -17.56 -6.82
CA ALA A 106 11.37 -18.43 -7.84
C ALA A 106 12.60 -17.81 -8.50
N PHE A 107 12.66 -16.48 -8.61
CA PHE A 107 13.85 -15.78 -9.10
C PHE A 107 14.97 -15.81 -8.05
N GLY A 108 14.66 -15.47 -6.80
CA GLY A 108 15.63 -15.49 -5.70
C GLY A 108 16.27 -16.87 -5.50
N ALA A 109 15.49 -17.94 -5.64
CA ALA A 109 15.96 -19.32 -5.50
C ALA A 109 17.06 -19.72 -6.52
N LYS A 110 17.22 -18.99 -7.62
CA LYS A 110 18.27 -19.25 -8.62
C LYS A 110 19.66 -18.79 -8.16
N PHE A 111 19.73 -17.94 -7.16
CA PHE A 111 20.97 -17.31 -6.71
C PHE A 111 21.19 -17.56 -5.23
N THR A 112 22.36 -18.10 -4.89
CA THR A 112 22.71 -18.41 -3.49
C THR A 112 23.32 -17.22 -2.75
N ASP A 113 23.61 -16.13 -3.44
CA ASP A 113 24.40 -14.98 -2.98
C ASP A 113 23.61 -13.65 -2.90
N LEU A 114 22.28 -13.67 -3.12
CA LEU A 114 21.40 -12.49 -3.02
C LEU A 114 21.03 -12.10 -1.57
N THR A 115 21.84 -12.50 -0.59
CA THR A 115 21.64 -12.21 0.84
C THR A 115 22.11 -10.82 1.25
N GLN A 116 22.58 -10.00 0.31
CA GLN A 116 23.06 -8.66 0.57
C GLN A 116 21.93 -7.75 1.06
N ASN A 117 22.20 -7.01 2.14
CA ASN A 117 21.24 -6.10 2.76
C ASN A 117 21.42 -4.67 2.24
N ILE A 118 20.33 -4.07 1.78
CA ILE A 118 20.19 -2.63 1.59
C ILE A 118 19.66 -2.06 2.91
N TYR A 119 20.48 -1.23 3.55
CA TYR A 119 20.18 -0.60 4.83
C TYR A 119 20.06 0.91 4.65
N ILE A 120 18.95 1.50 5.10
CA ILE A 120 18.77 2.95 5.18
C ILE A 120 18.42 3.32 6.62
N SER A 121 19.31 4.06 7.29
CA SER A 121 19.11 4.50 8.67
C SER A 121 17.97 5.52 8.79
N ALA A 122 17.38 5.62 9.99
CA ALA A 122 16.43 6.68 10.31
C ALA A 122 17.02 8.10 10.10
N GLU A 123 18.30 8.31 10.40
CA GLU A 123 19.00 9.58 10.14
C GLU A 123 19.04 9.94 8.66
N THR A 124 19.29 8.94 7.80
CA THR A 124 19.28 9.13 6.35
C THR A 124 17.87 9.46 5.85
N LEU A 125 16.86 8.73 6.34
CA LEU A 125 15.45 9.00 6.03
C LEU A 125 15.03 10.41 6.46
N PHE A 126 15.44 10.83 7.66
CA PHE A 126 15.20 12.18 8.17
C PHE A 126 15.86 13.24 7.28
N THR A 127 17.12 13.06 6.92
CA THR A 127 17.86 13.96 6.02
C THR A 127 17.17 14.08 4.65
N PHE A 128 16.66 12.97 4.10
CA PHE A 128 15.88 12.97 2.87
C PHE A 128 14.58 13.75 3.01
N LEU A 129 13.86 13.57 4.12
CA LEU A 129 12.64 14.30 4.41
C LEU A 129 12.91 15.82 4.52
N GLU A 130 13.90 16.23 5.30
CA GLU A 130 14.26 17.66 5.44
C GLU A 130 14.63 18.30 4.10
N ARG A 131 15.42 17.59 3.29
CA ARG A 131 15.80 18.06 1.95
C ARG A 131 14.57 18.19 1.04
N ALA A 132 13.63 17.23 1.11
CA ALA A 132 12.39 17.28 0.35
C ALA A 132 11.50 18.45 0.77
N GLU A 133 11.34 18.67 2.08
CA GLU A 133 10.57 19.80 2.60
C GLU A 133 11.21 21.15 2.27
N ALA A 134 12.54 21.27 2.37
CA ALA A 134 13.26 22.48 2.00
C ALA A 134 13.08 22.79 0.51
N LYS A 135 13.16 21.77 -0.36
CA LYS A 135 12.87 21.91 -1.79
C LYS A 135 11.42 22.34 -2.01
N ALA A 136 10.46 21.78 -1.29
CA ALA A 136 9.05 22.14 -1.39
C ALA A 136 8.79 23.60 -0.94
N ARG A 137 9.46 24.07 0.12
CA ARG A 137 9.40 25.48 0.57
C ARG A 137 9.93 26.43 -0.49
N ARG A 138 11.12 26.15 -1.04
CA ARG A 138 11.73 26.96 -2.12
C ARG A 138 10.80 27.08 -3.33
N LEU A 139 10.19 25.97 -3.76
CA LEU A 139 9.22 25.97 -4.86
C LEU A 139 7.98 26.84 -4.56
N LYS A 140 7.45 26.81 -3.34
CA LYS A 140 6.32 27.66 -2.92
C LYS A 140 6.69 29.15 -2.89
N GLN A 141 7.95 29.45 -2.55
CA GLN A 141 8.48 30.81 -2.52
C GLN A 141 8.96 31.31 -3.90
N GLY A 142 8.92 30.46 -4.94
CA GLY A 142 9.42 30.80 -6.26
C GLY A 142 10.95 30.87 -6.35
N GLU A 143 11.65 30.31 -5.36
CA GLU A 143 13.10 30.27 -5.28
C GLU A 143 13.68 29.09 -6.09
N GLY A 144 14.84 29.32 -6.71
CA GLY A 144 15.58 28.29 -7.43
C GLY A 144 16.21 28.81 -8.72
N LEU A 145 17.08 27.99 -9.32
CA LEU A 145 17.67 28.32 -10.60
C LEU A 145 16.62 28.12 -11.71
N VAL A 146 16.06 29.22 -12.19
CA VAL A 146 15.13 29.25 -13.32
C VAL A 146 15.85 29.90 -14.50
N ARG A 147 15.52 29.50 -15.73
CA ARG A 147 16.00 30.18 -16.93
C ARG A 147 15.66 31.67 -16.84
N SER A 148 16.64 32.54 -17.09
CA SER A 148 16.45 33.99 -17.13
C SER A 148 15.50 34.41 -18.26
N THR A 149 15.52 33.67 -19.37
CA THR A 149 14.66 33.88 -20.52
C THR A 149 13.41 33.00 -20.42
N LYS A 150 12.24 33.64 -20.30
CA LYS A 150 10.96 32.97 -20.56
C LYS A 150 10.83 32.87 -22.08
N PRO A 151 10.75 31.66 -22.68
CA PRO A 151 10.40 31.54 -24.09
C PRO A 151 9.08 32.28 -24.28
N TRP A 152 9.00 33.18 -25.28
CA TRP A 152 7.78 33.91 -25.63
C TRP A 152 6.78 32.97 -26.31
N VAL A 153 6.43 31.89 -25.62
CA VAL A 153 5.56 30.83 -26.09
C VAL A 153 4.39 30.78 -25.15
N ARG A 154 3.19 31.00 -25.69
CA ARG A 154 1.94 30.89 -24.94
C ARG A 154 1.80 29.42 -24.50
N LYS A 155 2.02 29.15 -23.21
CA LYS A 155 1.81 27.82 -22.65
C LYS A 155 0.32 27.50 -22.70
N ARG A 156 -0.08 26.52 -23.52
CA ARG A 156 -1.45 26.00 -23.47
C ARG A 156 -1.68 25.36 -22.11
N ARG A 157 -2.84 25.62 -21.48
CA ARG A 157 -3.28 24.76 -20.40
C ARG A 157 -3.53 23.38 -21.02
N ARG A 158 -3.21 22.31 -20.27
CA ARG A 158 -3.66 20.98 -20.68
C ARG A 158 -5.18 21.01 -20.55
N ASP A 159 -5.90 20.72 -21.64
CA ASP A 159 -7.33 20.46 -21.57
C ASP A 159 -7.50 19.31 -20.58
N SER A 160 -8.43 19.45 -19.63
CA SER A 160 -8.71 18.37 -18.68
C SER A 160 -8.94 17.11 -19.49
N THR A 161 -8.19 16.04 -19.20
CA THR A 161 -8.58 14.72 -19.71
C THR A 161 -10.06 14.58 -19.35
N PRO A 162 -10.96 14.30 -20.31
CA PRO A 162 -12.36 14.07 -19.99
C PRO A 162 -12.44 13.08 -18.85
N ALA A 163 -13.36 13.29 -17.91
CA ALA A 163 -13.66 12.27 -16.91
C ALA A 163 -13.88 10.95 -17.67
N GLU A 164 -13.38 9.83 -17.12
CA GLU A 164 -13.71 8.50 -17.64
C GLU A 164 -15.24 8.40 -17.65
N HIS A 165 -15.86 8.68 -18.80
CA HIS A 165 -17.23 8.34 -19.03
C HIS A 165 -17.22 6.83 -19.18
N LEU A 166 -17.75 6.13 -18.17
CA LEU A 166 -18.30 4.81 -18.41
C LEU A 166 -19.27 4.99 -19.59
N ASP A 167 -19.02 4.26 -20.67
CA ASP A 167 -19.93 4.17 -21.80
C ASP A 167 -21.36 4.04 -21.25
N PRO A 168 -22.36 4.84 -21.67
CA PRO A 168 -23.71 4.77 -21.13
C PRO A 168 -24.30 3.35 -21.22
N ASP A 169 -23.86 2.54 -22.20
CA ASP A 169 -24.21 1.12 -22.30
C ASP A 169 -23.62 0.28 -21.15
N ARG A 170 -22.47 0.68 -20.61
CA ARG A 170 -21.82 0.09 -19.41
C ARG A 170 -22.37 0.67 -18.10
N GLU A 171 -22.80 1.93 -18.06
CA GLU A 171 -23.39 2.57 -16.88
C GLU A 171 -24.70 1.90 -16.46
N GLY A 172 -25.52 1.48 -17.44
CA GLY A 172 -26.74 0.70 -17.19
C GLY A 172 -26.44 -0.65 -16.52
N ILE A 173 -25.42 -1.36 -17.00
CA ILE A 173 -25.02 -2.68 -16.48
C ILE A 173 -24.54 -2.57 -15.02
N PHE A 174 -23.71 -1.57 -14.71
CA PHE A 174 -23.23 -1.33 -13.35
C PHE A 174 -24.36 -0.95 -12.39
N THR A 175 -25.27 -0.08 -12.83
CA THR A 175 -26.44 0.32 -12.04
C THR A 175 -27.34 -0.87 -11.73
N GLU A 176 -27.58 -1.75 -12.71
CA GLU A 176 -28.40 -2.94 -12.53
C GLU A 176 -27.72 -3.97 -11.61
N GLN A 177 -26.40 -4.10 -11.69
CA GLN A 177 -25.62 -4.96 -10.79
C GLN A 177 -25.61 -4.42 -9.35
N GLU A 178 -25.46 -3.10 -9.16
CA GLU A 178 -25.52 -2.46 -7.85
C GLU A 178 -26.91 -2.59 -7.22
N GLN A 179 -27.98 -2.38 -8.00
CA GLN A 179 -29.35 -2.59 -7.53
C GLN A 179 -29.64 -4.06 -7.19
N ARG A 180 -29.12 -5.02 -7.97
CA ARG A 180 -29.25 -6.45 -7.67
C ARG A 180 -28.48 -6.83 -6.41
N ALA A 181 -27.28 -6.28 -6.21
CA ALA A 181 -26.49 -6.51 -5.00
C ALA A 181 -27.17 -5.90 -3.76
N ALA A 182 -27.69 -4.68 -3.86
CA ALA A 182 -28.43 -4.01 -2.78
C ALA A 182 -29.72 -4.76 -2.41
N LYS A 183 -30.48 -5.23 -3.41
CA LYS A 183 -31.68 -6.07 -3.16
C LYS A 183 -31.32 -7.40 -2.50
N LYS A 184 -30.22 -8.05 -2.90
CA LYS A 184 -29.74 -9.28 -2.24
C LYS A 184 -29.32 -9.00 -0.80
N ALA A 185 -28.57 -7.92 -0.55
CA ALA A 185 -28.15 -7.52 0.80
C ALA A 185 -29.35 -7.20 1.72
N MET A 186 -30.41 -6.57 1.19
CA MET A 186 -31.64 -6.31 1.97
C MET A 186 -32.47 -7.57 2.23
N MET A 187 -32.39 -8.59 1.38
CA MET A 187 -33.12 -9.85 1.58
C MET A 187 -32.44 -10.79 2.58
N ASP A 188 -31.10 -10.76 2.68
CA ASP A 188 -30.33 -11.64 3.58
C ASP A 188 -30.41 -11.26 5.07
N ASP A 189 -30.93 -10.09 5.43
CA ASP A 189 -31.05 -9.64 6.83
C ASP A 189 -32.31 -10.17 7.55
N GLY A 190 -33.17 -10.91 6.84
CA GLY A 190 -34.48 -11.34 7.36
C GLY A 190 -34.52 -12.73 8.03
N SER A 191 -33.47 -13.55 7.94
CA SER A 191 -33.55 -14.96 8.38
C SER A 191 -32.71 -15.32 9.60
N TYR A 192 -32.10 -14.36 10.30
CA TYR A 192 -31.40 -14.69 11.55
C TYR A 192 -32.40 -14.86 12.71
N LYS A 193 -32.84 -16.09 12.95
CA LYS A 193 -33.53 -16.45 14.20
C LYS A 193 -32.50 -16.77 15.27
N ALA A 194 -32.38 -15.88 16.27
CA ALA A 194 -31.66 -16.18 17.50
C ALA A 194 -32.39 -17.29 18.25
N SER A 195 -31.80 -18.49 18.38
CA SER A 195 -32.24 -19.45 19.38
C SER A 195 -31.62 -19.04 20.73
N SER A 196 -32.39 -18.34 21.54
CA SER A 196 -32.16 -18.26 22.98
C SER A 196 -33.28 -19.04 23.67
N SER A 197 -32.89 -20.06 24.43
CA SER A 197 -33.76 -20.74 25.38
C SER A 197 -33.01 -20.91 26.70
N GLU A 198 -33.27 -19.98 27.62
CA GLU A 198 -33.24 -20.11 29.08
C GLU A 198 -34.68 -19.69 29.50
N ALA A 199 -35.39 -20.28 30.46
CA ALA A 199 -35.05 -21.17 31.57
C ALA A 199 -36.34 -21.85 32.13
N GLU A 200 -36.12 -22.93 32.89
CA GLU A 200 -36.74 -23.27 34.18
C GLU A 200 -38.24 -23.67 34.37
N LEU A 201 -38.38 -24.71 35.23
CA LEU A 201 -39.46 -25.13 36.15
C LEU A 201 -40.63 -26.00 35.62
N GLU A 202 -40.52 -27.32 35.86
CA GLU A 202 -41.20 -28.02 36.98
C GLU A 202 -40.45 -29.31 37.37
#